data_AF-A0A9D5PZT8-F1
#
_entry.id   AF-A0A9D5PZT8-F1
#
_cell.length_a   1.000
_cell.length_b   1.000
_cell.length_c   1.000
_cell.angle_alpha   90.00
_cell.angle_beta   90.00
_cell.angle_gamma   90.00
#
_symmetry.space_group_name_H-M   'P 1'
#
loop_
_entity.id
_entity.type
_entity.pdbx_description
1 polymer ?
#
loop_
_entity_poly.entity_id
_entity_poly.type
_entity_poly.pdbx_seq_one_letter_code
_entity_poly.pdbx_strand_id
1 'polypeptide(L)'
;MKQKSIVAVLLAAQMLLVGGVACNDSGVSDDTIVSETASAETESAEIDETEDGETEFDRMSVSDDLPDITFNGRDFRIVTNEDALFQLVAEDYTGVATNDVIYDRNKRVEDRFDVKISAFYEGKEPQDVVYLYAMTDEHYVEMADVWSRMGLSLAADSLCLNW
;
A
#
# COMPACT_ATOMS: atom_id res chain seq x y z
N MET A 1 31.46 26.18 41.45
CA MET A 1 30.07 26.50 41.00
C MET A 1 30.11 27.51 39.84
N LYS A 2 30.47 27.10 38.61
CA LYS A 2 30.49 28.01 37.44
C LYS A 2 29.89 27.44 36.14
N GLN A 3 29.88 26.12 35.94
CA GLN A 3 29.29 25.51 34.74
C GLN A 3 27.75 25.49 34.73
N LYS A 4 27.10 25.43 35.90
CA LYS A 4 25.62 25.36 35.99
C LYS A 4 24.91 26.61 35.43
N SER A 5 25.56 27.78 35.41
CA SER A 5 24.98 29.03 34.90
C SER A 5 24.96 29.13 33.37
N ILE A 6 25.76 28.33 32.65
CA ILE A 6 25.85 28.40 31.18
C ILE A 6 24.66 27.68 30.53
N VAL A 7 24.28 26.51 31.06
CA VAL A 7 23.17 25.69 30.54
C VAL A 7 21.82 26.43 30.60
N ALA A 8 21.58 27.21 31.68
CA ALA A 8 20.35 27.96 31.87
C ALA A 8 20.13 29.07 30.82
N VAL A 9 21.21 29.68 30.30
CA VAL A 9 21.13 30.77 29.31
C VAL A 9 20.80 30.22 27.91
N LEU A 10 21.34 29.04 27.56
CA LEU A 10 21.08 28.39 26.27
C LEU A 10 19.61 27.94 26.13
N LEU A 11 19.00 27.42 27.19
CA LEU A 11 17.60 27.01 27.18
C LEU A 11 16.62 28.19 27.02
N ALA A 12 16.93 29.36 27.59
CA ALA A 12 16.10 30.56 27.44
C ALA A 12 16.08 31.12 26.01
N ALA A 13 17.13 30.86 25.21
CA ALA A 13 17.26 31.40 23.85
C ALA A 13 16.38 30.68 22.81
N GLN A 14 15.95 29.44 23.06
CA GLN A 14 15.19 28.64 22.08
C GLN A 14 13.68 28.92 22.09
N MET A 15 13.13 29.50 23.16
CA MET A 15 11.68 29.78 23.30
C MET A 15 11.18 31.02 22.51
N LEU A 16 12.05 31.68 21.74
CA LEU A 16 11.76 32.99 21.09
C LEU A 16 11.65 32.94 19.56
N LEU A 17 11.62 31.77 18.92
CA LEU A 17 11.72 31.62 17.46
C LEU A 17 10.54 30.91 16.76
N VAL A 18 9.37 30.83 17.38
CA VAL A 18 8.12 30.39 16.70
C VAL A 18 7.03 31.44 16.91
N GLY A 19 6.98 32.42 16.01
CA GLY A 19 6.03 33.53 16.07
C GLY A 19 5.57 33.98 14.68
N GLY A 20 4.42 33.44 14.24
CA GLY A 20 3.51 34.04 13.26
C GLY A 20 4.04 34.34 11.85
N VAL A 21 3.71 33.47 10.89
CA VAL A 21 3.30 33.92 9.55
C VAL A 21 1.81 33.59 9.42
N ALA A 22 0.97 34.61 9.47
CA ALA A 22 -0.46 34.48 9.23
C ALA A 22 -0.74 34.51 7.72
N CYS A 23 -1.88 33.96 7.30
CA CYS A 23 -2.40 34.20 5.96
C CYS A 23 -2.66 35.70 5.77
N ASN A 24 -2.13 36.28 4.69
CA ASN A 24 -2.57 37.57 4.18
C ASN A 24 -3.19 37.34 2.80
N ASP A 25 -4.51 37.27 2.76
CA ASP A 25 -5.26 37.39 1.52
C ASP A 25 -5.29 38.86 1.07
N SER A 26 -4.84 39.09 -0.16
CA SER A 26 -5.01 40.31 -0.95
C SER A 26 -4.38 40.07 -2.34
N GLY A 27 -5.04 40.27 -3.47
CA GLY A 27 -6.38 40.81 -3.69
C GLY A 27 -6.37 41.75 -4.90
N VAL A 28 -6.93 41.29 -6.01
CA VAL A 28 -7.44 42.03 -7.20
C VAL A 28 -6.76 43.36 -7.61
N SER A 29 -6.19 43.37 -8.82
CA SER A 29 -6.53 44.29 -9.93
C SER A 29 -5.87 43.74 -11.21
N ASP A 30 -6.51 43.46 -12.36
CA ASP A 30 -7.65 44.04 -13.11
C ASP A 30 -7.23 45.00 -14.24
N ASP A 31 -7.47 44.54 -15.48
CA ASP A 31 -7.92 45.25 -16.70
C ASP A 31 -7.96 44.17 -17.82
N THR A 32 -9.05 43.71 -18.44
CA THR A 32 -10.31 44.32 -18.97
C THR A 32 -10.20 44.86 -20.40
N ILE A 33 -10.71 44.10 -21.39
CA ILE A 33 -11.49 44.49 -22.61
C ILE A 33 -12.27 43.20 -23.02
N VAL A 34 -13.60 43.02 -23.07
CA VAL A 34 -14.84 43.81 -23.30
C VAL A 34 -15.41 43.71 -24.74
N SER A 35 -16.75 43.71 -24.85
CA SER A 35 -17.64 43.61 -26.04
C SER A 35 -17.92 42.18 -26.58
N GLU A 36 -19.11 41.78 -27.12
CA GLU A 36 -20.51 42.30 -27.18
C GLU A 36 -21.38 41.21 -27.94
N THR A 37 -22.72 41.04 -27.89
CA THR A 37 -23.87 41.57 -27.11
C THR A 37 -25.07 40.60 -27.18
N ALA A 38 -25.99 40.63 -26.20
CA ALA A 38 -27.38 40.09 -26.23
C ALA A 38 -27.53 38.55 -26.41
N SER A 39 -28.70 37.91 -26.18
CA SER A 39 -30.01 38.38 -25.71
C SER A 39 -30.58 37.40 -24.66
N ALA A 40 -31.59 37.82 -23.89
CA ALA A 40 -32.24 36.98 -22.89
C ALA A 40 -33.39 36.13 -23.48
N GLU A 41 -33.53 34.91 -22.97
CA GLU A 41 -34.81 34.19 -22.93
C GLU A 41 -34.85 33.34 -21.63
N THR A 42 -36.03 33.11 -21.08
CA THR A 42 -36.21 32.42 -19.79
C THR A 42 -36.97 31.13 -20.02
N GLU A 43 -36.28 30.00 -19.88
CA GLU A 43 -36.89 28.67 -19.89
C GLU A 43 -36.65 27.96 -18.56
N SER A 44 -37.63 27.17 -18.14
CA SER A 44 -37.69 26.60 -16.80
C SER A 44 -36.83 25.35 -16.69
N ALA A 45 -35.61 25.48 -16.15
CA ALA A 45 -34.83 24.32 -15.73
C ALA A 45 -35.55 23.62 -14.56
N GLU A 46 -36.16 22.48 -14.87
CA GLU A 46 -36.58 21.49 -13.88
C GLU A 46 -35.34 21.04 -13.11
N ILE A 47 -35.39 21.06 -11.78
CA ILE A 47 -34.27 20.60 -10.95
C ILE A 47 -34.34 19.07 -10.95
N ASP A 48 -33.59 18.47 -11.88
CA ASP A 48 -33.24 17.06 -11.79
C ASP A 48 -32.47 16.87 -10.49
N GLU A 49 -33.07 16.17 -9.53
CA GLU A 49 -32.37 15.76 -8.31
C GLU A 49 -31.38 14.67 -8.72
N THR A 50 -30.18 15.09 -9.14
CA THR A 50 -29.03 14.17 -9.28
C THR A 50 -28.76 13.55 -7.92
N GLU A 51 -29.34 12.37 -7.72
CA GLU A 51 -29.00 11.45 -6.66
C GLU A 51 -27.50 11.18 -6.78
N ASP A 52 -26.71 11.82 -5.89
CA ASP A 52 -25.26 11.69 -5.81
C ASP A 52 -24.93 10.32 -5.21
N GLY A 53 -25.26 9.29 -5.99
CA GLY A 53 -25.07 7.90 -5.67
C GLY A 53 -23.58 7.61 -5.67
N GLU A 54 -22.98 7.62 -4.48
CA GLU A 54 -21.64 7.11 -4.23
C GLU A 54 -21.57 5.65 -4.71
N THR A 55 -21.20 5.45 -5.98
CA THR A 55 -21.07 4.11 -6.57
C THR A 55 -19.93 3.41 -5.86
N GLU A 56 -20.23 2.40 -5.03
CA GLU A 56 -19.21 1.57 -4.38
C GLU A 56 -18.30 0.96 -5.45
N PHE A 57 -17.08 1.49 -5.54
CA PHE A 57 -16.05 1.01 -6.47
C PHE A 57 -15.47 -0.31 -5.96
N ASP A 58 -16.24 -1.39 -6.10
CA ASP A 58 -15.73 -2.75 -5.93
C ASP A 58 -14.54 -2.95 -6.87
N ARG A 59 -13.41 -3.44 -6.33
CA ARG A 59 -12.22 -3.76 -7.12
C ARG A 59 -12.48 -4.85 -8.17
N MET A 60 -13.51 -5.68 -7.99
CA MET A 60 -13.94 -6.68 -8.99
C MET A 60 -14.67 -6.07 -10.20
N SER A 61 -15.07 -4.79 -10.14
CA SER A 61 -15.67 -4.09 -11.29
C SER A 61 -14.64 -3.68 -12.36
N VAL A 62 -13.35 -3.76 -12.03
CA VAL A 62 -12.22 -3.42 -12.91
C VAL A 62 -11.57 -4.71 -13.39
N SER A 63 -11.45 -4.88 -14.71
CA SER A 63 -10.70 -6.00 -15.30
C SER A 63 -9.24 -5.97 -14.85
N ASP A 64 -8.68 -7.13 -14.53
CA ASP A 64 -7.24 -7.29 -14.30
C ASP A 64 -6.46 -7.71 -15.56
N ASP A 65 -7.18 -7.98 -16.66
CA ASP A 65 -6.65 -8.42 -17.96
C ASP A 65 -5.73 -9.66 -17.89
N LEU A 66 -5.78 -10.44 -16.81
CA LEU A 66 -5.01 -11.66 -16.64
C LEU A 66 -5.65 -12.83 -17.42
N PRO A 67 -4.85 -13.67 -18.11
CA PRO A 67 -5.37 -14.77 -18.91
C PRO A 67 -5.96 -15.90 -18.06
N ASP A 68 -6.89 -16.65 -18.64
CA ASP A 68 -7.42 -17.89 -18.05
C ASP A 68 -6.35 -18.99 -18.09
N ILE A 69 -5.55 -19.08 -17.03
CA ILE A 69 -4.48 -20.07 -16.84
C ILE A 69 -4.64 -20.82 -15.52
N THR A 70 -4.16 -22.06 -15.48
CA THR A 70 -4.11 -22.88 -14.27
C THR A 70 -2.70 -23.42 -14.03
N PHE A 71 -2.34 -23.63 -12.75
CA PHE A 71 -1.03 -24.15 -12.36
C PHE A 71 -1.08 -25.60 -11.85
N ASN A 72 -2.19 -26.31 -12.05
CA ASN A 72 -2.35 -27.76 -11.81
C ASN A 72 -2.16 -28.16 -10.33
N GLY A 73 -2.78 -27.41 -9.42
CA GLY A 73 -2.72 -27.62 -7.97
C GLY A 73 -1.38 -27.23 -7.33
N ARG A 74 -0.56 -26.40 -7.98
CA ARG A 74 0.74 -25.96 -7.46
C ARG A 74 0.58 -25.22 -6.12
N ASP A 75 1.37 -25.62 -5.13
CA ASP A 75 1.58 -24.86 -3.91
C ASP A 75 2.60 -23.73 -4.14
N PHE A 76 2.22 -22.52 -3.75
CA PHE A 76 3.07 -21.33 -3.75
C PHE A 76 3.45 -21.02 -2.31
N ARG A 77 4.67 -21.44 -1.94
CA ARG A 77 5.18 -21.39 -0.56
C ARG A 77 5.89 -20.08 -0.30
N ILE A 78 5.38 -19.30 0.65
CA ILE A 78 5.92 -18.01 1.06
C ILE A 78 6.70 -18.16 2.37
N VAL A 79 8.00 -17.86 2.36
CA VAL A 79 8.75 -17.70 3.62
C VAL A 79 8.58 -16.27 4.15
N THR A 80 8.22 -16.13 5.41
CA THR A 80 8.04 -14.84 6.11
C THR A 80 8.45 -14.98 7.58
N ASN A 81 8.41 -13.87 8.34
CA ASN A 81 8.63 -13.88 9.79
C ASN A 81 7.36 -14.30 10.56
N GLU A 82 7.53 -14.83 11.77
CA GLU A 82 6.44 -15.41 12.59
C GLU A 82 5.28 -14.43 12.83
N ASP A 83 5.58 -13.14 13.01
CA ASP A 83 4.62 -12.06 13.24
C ASP A 83 3.93 -11.54 11.97
N ALA A 84 4.32 -12.03 10.78
CA ALA A 84 3.68 -11.71 9.51
C ALA A 84 2.78 -12.84 8.95
N LEU A 85 2.91 -14.08 9.45
CA LEU A 85 2.13 -15.24 9.00
C LEU A 85 0.61 -14.98 8.95
N PHE A 86 0.07 -14.36 9.99
CA PHE A 86 -1.38 -14.07 10.11
C PHE A 86 -1.92 -13.07 9.05
N GLN A 87 -1.03 -12.41 8.30
CA GLN A 87 -1.37 -11.45 7.24
C GLN A 87 -1.39 -12.13 5.85
N LEU A 88 -0.75 -13.30 5.75
CA LEU A 88 -0.58 -14.07 4.51
C LEU A 88 -1.57 -15.23 4.39
N VAL A 89 -1.87 -15.95 5.47
CA VAL A 89 -2.72 -17.16 5.44
C VAL A 89 -3.73 -17.15 6.59
N ALA A 90 -4.94 -17.61 6.28
CA ALA A 90 -5.98 -18.01 7.22
C ALA A 90 -6.50 -19.38 6.76
N GLU A 91 -6.60 -20.35 7.67
CA GLU A 91 -6.94 -21.75 7.33
C GLU A 91 -8.45 -21.96 7.11
N ASP A 92 -9.28 -21.22 7.85
CA ASP A 92 -10.75 -21.33 7.88
C ASP A 92 -11.38 -19.96 8.23
N TYR A 93 -12.69 -19.82 8.01
CA TYR A 93 -13.47 -18.72 8.59
C TYR A 93 -13.52 -18.84 10.12
N THR A 94 -13.25 -17.74 10.82
CA THR A 94 -13.27 -17.65 12.29
C THR A 94 -14.31 -16.68 12.83
N GLY A 95 -14.95 -15.87 11.97
CA GLY A 95 -15.80 -14.75 12.37
C GLY A 95 -15.00 -13.49 12.75
N VAL A 96 -13.68 -13.52 12.58
CA VAL A 96 -12.80 -12.36 12.78
C VAL A 96 -12.54 -11.72 11.43
N ALA A 97 -13.09 -10.52 11.20
CA ALA A 97 -13.14 -9.91 9.87
C ALA A 97 -11.78 -9.83 9.14
N THR A 98 -10.67 -9.63 9.84
CA THR A 98 -9.32 -9.62 9.23
C THR A 98 -8.86 -11.01 8.76
N ASN A 99 -9.17 -12.06 9.52
CA ASN A 99 -8.90 -13.45 9.15
C ASN A 99 -9.76 -13.85 7.94
N ASP A 100 -11.05 -13.54 8.02
CA ASP A 100 -12.04 -13.97 7.03
C ASP A 100 -11.81 -13.27 5.67
N VAL A 101 -11.41 -12.00 5.66
CA VAL A 101 -10.95 -11.28 4.45
C VAL A 101 -9.67 -11.89 3.85
N ILE A 102 -8.76 -12.42 4.67
CA ILE A 102 -7.54 -13.10 4.20
C ILE A 102 -7.89 -14.47 3.60
N TYR A 103 -8.81 -15.21 4.23
CA TYR A 103 -9.37 -16.45 3.68
C TYR A 103 -10.03 -16.19 2.31
N ASP A 104 -10.96 -15.23 2.22
CA ASP A 104 -11.63 -14.83 0.98
C ASP A 104 -10.65 -14.39 -0.12
N ARG A 105 -9.62 -13.60 0.25
CA ARG A 105 -8.57 -13.16 -0.66
C ARG A 105 -7.83 -14.36 -1.25
N ASN A 106 -7.33 -15.26 -0.40
CA ASN A 106 -6.55 -16.40 -0.84
C ASN A 106 -7.42 -17.37 -1.64
N LYS A 107 -8.59 -17.74 -1.12
CA LYS A 107 -9.52 -18.69 -1.73
C LYS A 107 -9.92 -18.29 -3.15
N ARG A 108 -10.14 -17.00 -3.41
CA ARG A 108 -10.42 -16.46 -4.76
C ARG A 108 -9.26 -16.64 -5.74
N VAL A 109 -8.01 -16.53 -5.28
CA VAL A 109 -6.81 -16.76 -6.10
C VAL A 109 -6.60 -18.26 -6.32
N GLU A 110 -6.74 -19.07 -5.27
CA GLU A 110 -6.67 -20.54 -5.34
C GLU A 110 -7.67 -21.13 -6.35
N ASP A 111 -8.94 -20.71 -6.29
CA ASP A 111 -9.99 -21.27 -7.15
C ASP A 111 -9.95 -20.77 -8.60
N ARG A 112 -9.40 -19.56 -8.86
CA ARG A 112 -9.21 -19.07 -10.24
C ARG A 112 -8.05 -19.76 -10.95
N PHE A 113 -6.92 -19.90 -10.26
CA PHE A 113 -5.66 -20.32 -10.86
C PHE A 113 -5.28 -21.79 -10.59
N ASP A 114 -6.11 -22.52 -9.84
CA ASP A 114 -5.84 -23.90 -9.41
C ASP A 114 -4.48 -24.02 -8.70
N VAL A 115 -4.39 -23.34 -7.55
CA VAL A 115 -3.19 -23.25 -6.71
C VAL A 115 -3.52 -23.46 -5.23
N LYS A 116 -2.48 -23.76 -4.43
CA LYS A 116 -2.47 -23.58 -2.98
C LYS A 116 -1.61 -22.37 -2.62
N ILE A 117 -1.99 -21.62 -1.59
CA ILE A 117 -1.17 -20.55 -1.00
C ILE A 117 -0.81 -20.94 0.42
N SER A 118 0.49 -21.11 0.70
CA SER A 118 1.01 -21.47 2.01
C SER A 118 2.07 -20.48 2.48
N ALA A 119 2.20 -20.30 3.80
CA ALA A 119 3.22 -19.45 4.39
C ALA A 119 3.84 -20.10 5.63
N PHE A 120 5.15 -19.92 5.82
CA PHE A 120 5.88 -20.50 6.95
C PHE A 120 7.05 -19.61 7.41
N TYR A 121 7.52 -19.89 8.63
CA TYR A 121 8.71 -19.29 9.24
C TYR A 121 9.66 -20.42 9.67
N GLU A 122 10.95 -20.28 9.37
CA GLU A 122 11.95 -21.34 9.57
C GLU A 122 12.91 -21.08 10.76
N GLY A 123 12.54 -20.19 11.68
CA GLY A 123 13.45 -19.74 12.75
C GLY A 123 14.63 -18.92 12.23
N LYS A 124 14.45 -18.29 11.05
CA LYS A 124 15.42 -17.51 10.28
C LYS A 124 14.69 -16.39 9.55
N GLU A 125 15.37 -15.27 9.35
CA GLU A 125 14.87 -14.19 8.50
C GLU A 125 14.69 -14.69 7.04
N PRO A 126 13.65 -14.26 6.30
CA PRO A 126 13.28 -14.83 5.00
C PRO A 126 14.40 -14.83 3.95
N GLN A 127 15.25 -13.80 3.90
CA GLN A 127 16.36 -13.75 2.94
C GLN A 127 17.45 -14.80 3.24
N ASP A 128 17.65 -15.18 4.50
CA ASP A 128 18.64 -16.20 4.89
C ASP A 128 18.17 -17.59 4.45
N VAL A 129 16.85 -17.80 4.43
CA VAL A 129 16.19 -19.02 3.92
C VAL A 129 16.28 -19.09 2.39
N VAL A 130 15.96 -17.99 1.69
CA VAL A 130 16.14 -17.90 0.22
C VAL A 130 17.59 -18.15 -0.18
N TYR A 131 18.55 -17.55 0.53
CA TYR A 131 19.98 -17.73 0.27
C TYR A 131 20.43 -19.18 0.51
N LEU A 132 19.91 -19.85 1.57
CA LEU A 132 20.17 -21.25 1.82
C LEU A 132 19.64 -22.14 0.69
N TYR A 133 18.38 -22.01 0.31
CA TYR A 133 17.74 -22.83 -0.73
C TYR A 133 18.33 -22.60 -2.13
N ALA A 134 18.71 -21.36 -2.45
CA ALA A 134 19.45 -21.03 -3.67
C ALA A 134 20.88 -21.64 -3.70
N MET A 135 21.45 -21.99 -2.55
CA MET A 135 22.76 -22.66 -2.45
C MET A 135 22.69 -24.18 -2.38
N THR A 136 21.55 -24.77 -1.96
CA THR A 136 21.38 -26.23 -1.87
C THR A 136 20.75 -26.87 -3.10
N ASP A 137 20.29 -26.09 -4.08
CA ASP A 137 19.47 -26.52 -5.24
C ASP A 137 18.08 -27.08 -4.82
N GLU A 138 17.67 -26.81 -3.57
CA GLU A 138 16.39 -27.22 -3.01
C GLU A 138 15.34 -26.14 -3.24
N HIS A 139 14.62 -26.21 -4.37
CA HIS A 139 13.55 -25.27 -4.71
C HIS A 139 12.32 -25.40 -3.78
N TYR A 140 12.45 -24.91 -2.54
CA TYR A 140 11.45 -25.07 -1.48
C TYR A 140 10.56 -23.83 -1.24
N VAL A 141 10.87 -22.69 -1.85
CA VAL A 141 10.08 -21.45 -1.75
C VAL A 141 9.81 -20.86 -3.13
N GLU A 142 8.57 -20.41 -3.35
CA GLU A 142 8.17 -19.65 -4.54
C GLU A 142 8.24 -18.14 -4.28
N MET A 143 8.20 -17.70 -3.02
CA MET A 143 8.19 -16.29 -2.63
C MET A 143 8.84 -16.11 -1.24
N ALA A 144 9.39 -14.92 -1.00
CA ALA A 144 9.83 -14.50 0.32
C ALA A 144 9.34 -13.07 0.60
N ASP A 145 8.83 -12.85 1.81
CA ASP A 145 8.52 -11.51 2.32
C ASP A 145 9.83 -10.82 2.70
N VAL A 146 10.28 -9.86 1.89
CA VAL A 146 11.57 -9.19 2.03
C VAL A 146 11.41 -7.68 2.10
N TRP A 147 11.84 -7.10 3.22
CA TRP A 147 11.66 -5.68 3.48
C TRP A 147 12.55 -4.83 2.55
N SER A 148 12.17 -3.57 2.34
CA SER A 148 12.63 -2.74 1.20
C SER A 148 14.15 -2.52 1.06
N ARG A 149 14.95 -2.75 2.10
CA ARG A 149 16.42 -2.71 2.04
C ARG A 149 17.07 -4.00 1.53
N MET A 150 16.36 -5.13 1.57
CA MET A 150 16.91 -6.48 1.34
C MET A 150 16.56 -7.06 -0.03
N GLY A 151 15.43 -6.65 -0.63
CA GLY A 151 15.19 -6.87 -2.06
C GLY A 151 16.32 -6.31 -2.94
N LEU A 152 16.97 -5.22 -2.50
CA LEU A 152 18.14 -4.64 -3.16
C LEU A 152 19.41 -5.51 -3.04
N SER A 153 19.64 -6.22 -1.93
CA SER A 153 20.80 -7.12 -1.81
C SER A 153 20.58 -8.41 -2.58
N LEU A 154 19.40 -9.04 -2.48
CA LEU A 154 19.05 -10.22 -3.29
C LEU A 154 19.15 -9.93 -4.80
N ALA A 155 18.80 -8.71 -5.23
CA ALA A 155 18.97 -8.27 -6.61
C ALA A 155 20.46 -8.04 -6.98
N ALA A 156 21.26 -7.45 -6.08
CA ALA A 156 22.70 -7.26 -6.28
C ALA A 156 23.45 -8.60 -6.37
N ASP A 157 23.06 -9.57 -5.55
CA ASP A 157 23.57 -10.95 -5.54
C ASP A 157 22.97 -11.82 -6.67
N SER A 158 22.13 -11.22 -7.54
CA SER A 158 21.47 -11.85 -8.70
C SER A 158 20.52 -13.01 -8.40
N LEU A 159 20.03 -13.12 -7.16
CA LEU A 159 19.19 -14.23 -6.68
C LEU A 159 17.70 -14.09 -7.02
N CYS A 160 17.22 -12.89 -7.39
CA CYS A 160 15.81 -12.62 -7.69
C CYS A 160 15.55 -11.92 -9.05
N LEU A 161 16.52 -11.94 -9.97
CA LEU A 161 16.43 -11.27 -11.28
C LEU A 161 16.26 -12.23 -12.48
N ASN A 162 16.11 -13.54 -12.22
CA ASN A 162 16.02 -14.58 -13.25
C ASN A 162 14.65 -15.30 -13.18
N TRP A 163 13.57 -14.55 -13.46
CA TRP A 163 12.18 -15.03 -13.54
C TRP A 163 11.63 -14.89 -14.96
#